data_AF-A0A9W9TGG0-F1
#
_entry.id   AF-A0A9W9TGG0-F1
#
_cell.length_a   1.000
_cell.length_b   1.000
_cell.length_c   1.000
_cell.angle_alpha   90.00
_cell.angle_beta   90.00
_cell.angle_gamma   90.00
#
_symmetry.space_group_name_H-M   'P 1'
#
loop_
_entity.id
_entity.type
_entity.pdbx_description
1 polymer ?
#
loop_
_entity_poly.entity_id
_entity_poly.type
_entity_poly.pdbx_seq_one_letter_code
_entity_poly.pdbx_strand_id
1 'polypeptide(L)'
;MEHLLSSFVRVLRKLDDVDDLLAIFQEFENYPLALSMEDRSRLLDFPDLATQIERIQGAAGSTGTLSKQDLLKKAALSPRNLTWPEIDVLKNRYWGRVTSEENMVFCTALDKLAQVSEEHSTETFNRLRVFQSRLYNEHEAKAIENVSEEEGRCIDDMQEDEDQTELERMIQEGQLWLQKLWEEYHREKLWDYAIFENPEWKVENPDIWEFYERKSEYSGRMAFSAIVSTIKIESIYLVPSLDWSSKVSTEDESFSVILRELWKQFKYLRLYSLKKNTTEFAFDIGSLQKRFTEGLIEGILQNVFLYLDRNAAESVTKNHFANDFWIWTVDPEYEEDGEDQSGYKGYLRVRLQQLIHNFYVARHWHANEVSLKDLWVAAQKDPYNQSFVSLDEEEILGQDSTWEVATAVRSKNRD
;
A
#
# COMPACT_ATOMS: atom_id res chain seq x y z
N MET A 1 -11.60 27.54 -17.06
CA MET A 1 -13.02 27.15 -17.21
C MET A 1 -13.19 26.14 -18.34
N GLU A 2 -12.71 26.44 -19.55
CA GLU A 2 -12.70 25.53 -20.71
C GLU A 2 -12.21 24.11 -20.37
N HIS A 3 -11.07 23.96 -19.69
CA HIS A 3 -10.58 22.64 -19.27
C HIS A 3 -11.58 21.86 -18.40
N LEU A 4 -12.29 22.51 -17.48
CA LEU A 4 -13.30 21.85 -16.65
C LEU A 4 -14.51 21.44 -17.49
N LEU A 5 -15.02 22.33 -18.34
CA LEU A 5 -16.16 22.01 -19.21
C LEU A 5 -15.80 20.91 -20.23
N SER A 6 -14.56 20.87 -20.72
CA SER A 6 -14.09 19.81 -21.62
C SER A 6 -14.07 18.43 -20.98
N SER A 7 -14.03 18.37 -19.63
CA SER A 7 -14.06 17.13 -18.87
C SER A 7 -15.46 16.65 -18.49
N PHE A 8 -16.50 17.41 -18.82
CA PHE A 8 -17.89 17.01 -18.58
C PHE A 8 -18.20 15.72 -19.35
N VAL A 9 -18.88 14.78 -18.71
CA VAL A 9 -19.25 13.48 -19.30
C VAL A 9 -20.06 13.69 -20.59
N ARG A 10 -20.90 14.74 -20.64
CA ARG A 10 -21.62 15.12 -21.88
C ARG A 10 -20.69 15.42 -23.04
N VAL A 11 -19.60 16.15 -22.80
CA VAL A 11 -18.60 16.49 -23.83
C VAL A 11 -17.80 15.25 -24.23
N LEU A 12 -17.35 14.45 -23.26
CA LEU A 12 -16.62 13.21 -23.51
C LEU A 12 -17.45 12.21 -24.35
N ARG A 13 -18.76 12.17 -24.13
CA ARG A 13 -19.72 11.34 -24.87
C ARG A 13 -20.24 11.99 -26.14
N LYS A 14 -19.72 13.17 -26.53
CA LYS A 14 -20.10 13.91 -27.74
C LYS A 14 -21.59 14.28 -27.80
N LEU A 15 -22.19 14.50 -26.64
CA LEU A 15 -23.56 15.00 -26.50
C LEU A 15 -23.61 16.52 -26.55
N ASP A 16 -22.51 17.18 -26.22
CA ASP A 16 -22.35 18.63 -26.21
C ASP A 16 -20.96 19.04 -26.69
N ASP A 17 -20.86 20.29 -27.13
CA ASP A 17 -19.63 20.94 -27.51
C ASP A 17 -19.13 21.86 -26.38
N VAL A 18 -17.81 21.91 -26.17
CA VAL A 18 -17.20 22.70 -25.09
C VAL A 18 -17.36 24.20 -25.30
N ASP A 19 -17.30 24.68 -26.55
CA ASP A 19 -17.40 26.10 -26.87
C ASP A 19 -18.82 26.59 -26.60
N ASP A 20 -19.82 25.78 -26.95
CA ASP A 20 -21.22 26.07 -26.66
C ASP A 20 -21.48 26.16 -25.14
N LEU A 21 -20.98 25.20 -24.36
CA LEU A 21 -21.13 25.21 -22.90
C LEU A 21 -20.41 26.41 -22.26
N LEU A 22 -19.23 26.76 -22.78
CA LEU A 22 -18.48 27.90 -22.30
C LEU A 22 -19.20 29.22 -22.60
N ALA A 23 -19.80 29.35 -23.79
CA ALA A 23 -20.60 30.52 -24.15
C ALA A 23 -21.82 30.68 -23.23
N ILE A 24 -22.56 29.59 -22.98
CA ILE A 24 -23.71 29.60 -22.06
C ILE A 24 -23.26 29.95 -20.64
N PHE A 25 -22.16 29.35 -20.16
CA PHE A 25 -21.63 29.68 -18.84
C PHE A 25 -21.31 31.17 -18.72
N GLN A 26 -20.61 31.75 -19.70
CA GLN A 26 -20.22 33.17 -19.68
C GLN A 26 -21.42 34.12 -19.75
N GLU A 27 -22.45 33.79 -20.53
CA GLU A 27 -23.67 34.59 -20.65
C GLU A 27 -24.45 34.61 -19.33
N PHE A 28 -24.60 33.45 -18.68
CA PHE A 28 -25.50 33.28 -17.54
C PHE A 28 -24.83 33.26 -16.18
N GLU A 29 -23.51 33.38 -16.10
CA GLU A 29 -22.75 33.29 -14.84
C GLU A 29 -23.32 34.19 -13.73
N ASN A 30 -23.67 35.43 -14.08
CA ASN A 30 -24.20 36.42 -13.15
C ASN A 30 -25.73 36.30 -12.95
N TYR A 31 -26.43 35.57 -13.82
CA TYR A 31 -27.88 35.41 -13.82
C TYR A 31 -28.33 33.96 -14.08
N PRO A 32 -27.88 32.97 -13.27
CA PRO A 32 -28.08 31.55 -13.55
C PRO A 32 -29.55 31.12 -13.57
N LEU A 33 -30.43 31.84 -12.87
CA LEU A 33 -31.86 31.54 -12.79
C LEU A 33 -32.63 31.82 -14.10
N ALA A 34 -32.02 32.53 -15.05
CA ALA A 34 -32.62 32.78 -16.36
C ALA A 34 -32.41 31.63 -17.37
N LEU A 35 -31.62 30.61 -16.99
CA LEU A 35 -31.35 29.46 -17.85
C LEU A 35 -32.60 28.62 -18.13
N SER A 36 -32.64 28.06 -19.33
CA SER A 36 -33.61 27.02 -19.67
C SER A 36 -33.36 25.75 -18.84
N MET A 37 -34.38 24.89 -18.70
CA MET A 37 -34.20 23.59 -18.00
C MET A 37 -33.20 22.67 -18.71
N GLU A 38 -33.08 22.81 -20.04
CA GLU A 38 -32.13 22.06 -20.85
C GLU A 38 -30.69 22.53 -20.59
N ASP A 39 -30.42 23.83 -20.68
CA ASP A 39 -29.09 24.40 -20.43
C ASP A 39 -28.65 24.23 -18.98
N ARG A 40 -29.60 24.27 -18.04
CA ARG A 40 -29.37 23.89 -16.65
C ARG A 40 -28.83 22.47 -16.53
N SER A 41 -29.44 21.50 -17.22
CA SER A 41 -29.00 20.10 -17.18
C SER A 41 -27.62 19.93 -17.83
N ARG A 42 -27.37 20.65 -18.94
CA ARG A 42 -26.08 20.65 -19.64
C ARG A 42 -24.95 21.19 -18.75
N LEU A 43 -25.16 22.32 -18.07
CA LEU A 43 -24.16 22.96 -17.20
C LEU A 43 -23.96 22.26 -15.85
N LEU A 44 -24.92 21.45 -15.41
CA LEU A 44 -24.78 20.56 -14.25
C LEU A 44 -24.08 19.23 -14.60
N ASP A 45 -23.79 19.01 -15.88
CA ASP A 45 -23.29 17.77 -16.45
C ASP A 45 -24.20 16.57 -16.13
N PHE A 46 -25.52 16.75 -16.33
CA PHE A 46 -26.51 15.69 -16.13
C PHE A 46 -26.92 15.06 -17.47
N PRO A 47 -27.25 13.76 -17.51
CA PRO A 47 -27.85 13.17 -18.71
C PRO A 47 -29.24 13.76 -18.97
N ASP A 48 -29.84 13.42 -20.12
CA ASP A 48 -31.22 13.82 -20.42
C ASP A 48 -32.21 13.28 -19.37
N LEU A 49 -33.38 13.91 -19.27
CA LEU A 49 -34.37 13.60 -18.25
C LEU A 49 -34.85 12.14 -18.30
N ALA A 50 -34.97 11.53 -19.49
CA ALA A 50 -35.41 10.15 -19.61
C ALA A 50 -34.37 9.20 -19.01
N THR A 51 -33.09 9.43 -19.30
CA THR A 51 -31.97 8.69 -18.68
C THR A 51 -31.93 8.89 -17.16
N GLN A 52 -32.12 10.12 -16.65
CA GLN A 52 -32.19 10.36 -15.20
C GLN A 52 -33.31 9.53 -14.55
N ILE A 53 -34.50 9.54 -15.14
CA ILE A 53 -35.66 8.79 -14.63
C ILE A 53 -35.37 7.29 -14.65
N GLU A 54 -34.87 6.75 -15.76
CA GLU A 54 -34.52 5.33 -15.90
C GLU A 54 -33.56 4.89 -14.79
N ARG A 55 -32.52 5.69 -14.53
CA ARG A 55 -31.49 5.38 -13.53
C ARG A 55 -32.05 5.41 -12.11
N ILE A 56 -32.85 6.42 -11.79
CA ILE A 56 -33.49 6.53 -10.48
C ILE A 56 -34.46 5.36 -10.24
N GLN A 57 -35.24 4.97 -11.26
CA GLN A 57 -36.11 3.80 -11.15
C GLN A 57 -35.32 2.50 -11.00
N GLY A 58 -34.20 2.36 -11.72
CA GLY A 58 -33.30 1.22 -11.58
C GLY A 58 -32.74 1.08 -10.15
N ALA A 59 -32.37 2.19 -9.51
CA ALA A 59 -31.86 2.20 -8.15
C ALA A 59 -32.91 1.84 -7.08
N ALA A 60 -34.19 2.09 -7.34
CA ALA A 60 -35.28 1.74 -6.43
C ALA A 60 -35.45 0.21 -6.27
N GLY A 61 -34.98 -0.58 -7.24
CA GLY A 61 -35.10 -2.04 -7.25
C GLY A 61 -36.54 -2.51 -7.03
N SER A 62 -36.73 -3.50 -6.16
CA SER A 62 -38.04 -4.07 -5.83
C SER A 62 -38.90 -3.21 -4.89
N THR A 63 -38.39 -2.09 -4.38
CA THR A 63 -39.04 -1.31 -3.31
C THR A 63 -40.13 -0.35 -3.80
N GLY A 64 -40.35 -0.26 -5.11
CA GLY A 64 -41.41 0.54 -5.72
C GLY A 64 -40.88 1.67 -6.60
N THR A 65 -41.75 2.63 -6.93
CA THR A 65 -41.39 3.80 -7.74
C THR A 65 -40.71 4.85 -6.87
N LEU A 66 -39.45 5.18 -7.16
CA LEU A 66 -38.70 6.24 -6.48
C LEU A 66 -38.72 7.52 -7.33
N SER A 67 -39.15 8.64 -6.76
CA SER A 67 -39.06 9.93 -7.47
C SER A 67 -37.69 10.58 -7.25
N LYS A 68 -37.27 11.45 -8.18
CA LYS A 68 -36.05 12.26 -8.01
C LYS A 68 -36.10 13.10 -6.73
N GLN A 69 -37.25 13.70 -6.44
CA GLN A 69 -37.43 14.56 -5.25
C GLN A 69 -37.30 13.75 -3.95
N ASP A 70 -37.87 12.56 -3.90
CA ASP A 70 -37.78 11.69 -2.72
C ASP A 70 -36.35 11.19 -2.50
N LEU A 71 -35.65 10.78 -3.57
CA LEU A 71 -34.24 10.39 -3.51
C LEU A 71 -33.36 11.54 -2.98
N LEU A 72 -33.53 12.74 -3.53
CA LEU A 72 -32.76 13.91 -3.12
C LEU A 72 -33.03 14.30 -1.66
N LYS A 73 -34.30 14.30 -1.25
CA LYS A 73 -34.68 14.59 0.14
C LYS A 73 -34.11 13.53 1.09
N LYS A 74 -34.18 12.25 0.74
CA LYS A 74 -33.61 11.14 1.50
C LYS A 74 -32.10 11.31 1.67
N ALA A 75 -31.38 11.57 0.59
CA ALA A 75 -29.93 11.79 0.62
C ALA A 75 -29.51 13.03 1.41
N ALA A 76 -30.27 14.12 1.31
CA ALA A 76 -29.94 15.36 2.02
C ALA A 76 -30.24 15.30 3.52
N LEU A 77 -31.32 14.62 3.93
CA LEU A 77 -31.79 14.62 5.33
C LEU A 77 -31.42 13.34 6.09
N SER A 78 -31.19 12.23 5.40
CA SER A 78 -30.94 10.92 6.02
C SER A 78 -30.04 10.05 5.12
N PRO A 79 -28.79 10.47 4.83
CA PRO A 79 -27.91 9.77 3.90
C PRO A 79 -27.65 8.30 4.29
N ARG A 80 -27.61 7.98 5.59
CA ARG A 80 -27.46 6.60 6.10
C ARG A 80 -28.56 5.63 5.68
N ASN A 81 -29.71 6.13 5.22
CA ASN A 81 -30.79 5.29 4.74
C ASN A 81 -30.66 4.97 3.25
N LEU A 82 -29.68 5.54 2.55
CA LEU A 82 -29.44 5.28 1.14
C LEU A 82 -28.96 3.85 0.92
N THR A 83 -29.41 3.24 -0.17
CA THR A 83 -28.88 1.97 -0.65
C THR A 83 -27.68 2.21 -1.57
N TRP A 84 -26.84 1.19 -1.76
CA TRP A 84 -25.71 1.27 -2.70
C TRP A 84 -26.10 1.73 -4.12
N PRO A 85 -27.19 1.22 -4.74
CA PRO A 85 -27.64 1.74 -6.03
C PRO A 85 -28.07 3.21 -6.00
N GLU A 86 -28.67 3.69 -4.91
CA GLU A 86 -29.04 5.09 -4.76
C GLU A 86 -27.81 6.01 -4.60
N ILE A 87 -26.80 5.55 -3.85
CA ILE A 87 -25.49 6.21 -3.73
C ILE A 87 -24.83 6.31 -5.11
N ASP A 88 -24.75 5.21 -5.86
CA ASP A 88 -24.12 5.16 -7.18
C ASP A 88 -24.79 6.14 -8.17
N VAL A 89 -26.13 6.18 -8.20
CA VAL A 89 -26.87 7.11 -9.07
C VAL A 89 -26.57 8.56 -8.73
N LEU A 90 -26.54 8.94 -7.45
CA LEU A 90 -26.28 10.33 -7.06
C LEU A 90 -24.82 10.73 -7.21
N LYS A 91 -23.88 9.84 -6.87
CA LYS A 91 -22.44 10.03 -7.04
C LYS A 91 -22.10 10.28 -8.51
N ASN A 92 -22.62 9.44 -9.39
CA ASN A 92 -22.40 9.56 -10.83
C ASN A 92 -23.31 10.61 -11.47
N ARG A 93 -23.98 11.49 -10.69
CA ARG A 93 -24.83 12.57 -11.22
C ARG A 93 -25.86 12.07 -12.25
N TYR A 94 -26.47 10.93 -11.94
CA TYR A 94 -27.44 10.20 -12.77
C TYR A 94 -26.88 9.59 -14.05
N TRP A 95 -25.59 9.72 -14.34
CA TRP A 95 -24.97 8.93 -15.37
C TRP A 95 -25.08 7.45 -15.02
N GLY A 96 -25.07 6.60 -16.05
CA GLY A 96 -24.79 5.19 -15.85
C GLY A 96 -23.33 4.99 -15.43
N ARG A 97 -22.75 3.85 -15.80
CA ARG A 97 -21.33 3.60 -15.59
C ARG A 97 -20.49 4.73 -16.23
N VAL A 98 -19.85 5.53 -15.39
CA VAL A 98 -18.75 6.43 -15.78
C VAL A 98 -17.48 5.60 -15.74
N THR A 99 -16.73 5.60 -16.82
CA THR A 99 -15.49 4.82 -16.95
C THR A 99 -14.36 5.49 -16.16
N SER A 100 -13.36 4.70 -15.77
CA SER A 100 -12.17 5.23 -15.11
C SER A 100 -11.46 6.25 -15.99
N GLU A 101 -11.44 6.03 -17.31
CA GLU A 101 -10.87 6.96 -18.29
C GLU A 101 -11.62 8.29 -18.31
N GLU A 102 -12.95 8.29 -18.28
CA GLU A 102 -13.76 9.52 -18.20
C GLU A 102 -13.46 10.30 -16.91
N ASN A 103 -13.38 9.61 -15.76
CA ASN A 103 -13.06 10.24 -14.48
C ASN A 103 -11.64 10.84 -14.47
N MET A 104 -10.67 10.14 -15.07
CA MET A 104 -9.28 10.62 -15.17
C MET A 104 -9.14 11.92 -15.99
N VAL A 105 -10.02 12.18 -16.95
CA VAL A 105 -9.99 13.44 -17.72
C VAL A 105 -10.34 14.64 -16.83
N PHE A 106 -11.24 14.47 -15.86
CA PHE A 106 -11.56 15.52 -14.89
C PHE A 106 -10.36 15.86 -13.99
N CYS A 107 -9.68 14.83 -13.46
CA CYS A 107 -8.45 15.02 -12.69
C CYS A 107 -7.37 15.73 -13.54
N THR A 108 -7.18 15.28 -14.78
CA THR A 108 -6.22 15.90 -15.72
C THR A 108 -6.56 17.37 -16.00
N ALA A 109 -7.85 17.74 -16.05
CA ALA A 109 -8.28 19.11 -16.22
C ALA A 109 -7.91 20.00 -15.01
N LEU A 110 -8.05 19.48 -13.79
CA LEU A 110 -7.60 20.16 -12.57
C LEU A 110 -6.08 20.32 -12.54
N ASP A 111 -5.33 19.30 -12.94
CA ASP A 111 -3.86 19.36 -13.03
C ASP A 111 -3.40 20.42 -14.02
N LYS A 112 -4.04 20.49 -15.20
CA LYS A 112 -3.75 21.53 -16.20
C LYS A 112 -4.00 22.94 -15.68
N LEU A 113 -5.03 23.14 -14.86
CA LEU A 113 -5.26 24.43 -14.21
C LEU A 113 -4.22 24.72 -13.13
N ALA A 114 -3.82 23.70 -12.37
CA ALA A 114 -2.80 23.83 -11.32
C ALA A 114 -1.40 24.12 -11.89
N GLN A 115 -1.11 23.69 -13.13
CA GLN A 115 0.11 24.08 -13.85
C GLN A 115 0.22 25.59 -14.11
N VAL A 116 -0.89 26.32 -14.16
CA VAL A 116 -0.88 27.80 -14.20
C VAL A 116 -0.58 28.34 -12.80
N SER A 117 -1.43 27.99 -11.83
CA SER A 117 -1.18 28.14 -10.39
C SER A 117 -2.25 27.40 -9.58
N GLU A 118 -1.92 27.03 -8.34
CA GLU A 118 -2.87 26.40 -7.42
C GLU A 118 -4.07 27.32 -7.09
N GLU A 119 -3.80 28.62 -6.94
CA GLU A 119 -4.83 29.65 -6.73
C GLU A 119 -5.78 29.74 -7.93
N HIS A 120 -5.25 29.74 -9.16
CA HIS A 120 -6.07 29.79 -10.38
C HIS A 120 -6.96 28.55 -10.52
N SER A 121 -6.43 27.37 -10.20
CA SER A 121 -7.19 26.12 -10.21
C SER A 121 -8.34 26.18 -9.21
N THR A 122 -8.05 26.58 -7.98
CA THR A 122 -9.02 26.70 -6.89
C THR A 122 -10.08 27.76 -7.18
N GLU A 123 -9.70 28.93 -7.69
CA GLU A 123 -10.62 29.99 -8.10
C GLU A 123 -11.55 29.50 -9.22
N THR A 124 -10.99 28.91 -10.27
CA THR A 124 -11.77 28.43 -11.43
C THR A 124 -12.76 27.34 -11.04
N PHE A 125 -12.33 26.38 -10.22
CA PHE A 125 -13.19 25.31 -9.71
C PHE A 125 -14.30 25.86 -8.81
N ASN A 126 -13.96 26.77 -7.89
CA ASN A 126 -14.94 27.42 -7.01
C ASN A 126 -15.96 28.24 -7.79
N ARG A 127 -15.53 28.95 -8.82
CA ARG A 127 -16.39 29.74 -9.71
C ARG A 127 -17.45 28.85 -10.38
N LEU A 128 -17.05 27.70 -10.92
CA LEU A 128 -17.99 26.71 -11.47
C LEU A 128 -18.93 26.14 -10.39
N ARG A 129 -18.38 25.78 -9.22
CA ARG A 129 -19.15 25.21 -8.10
C ARG A 129 -20.21 26.18 -7.57
N VAL A 130 -19.88 27.46 -7.41
CA VAL A 130 -20.81 28.51 -6.98
C VAL A 130 -21.89 28.78 -8.02
N PHE A 131 -21.54 28.70 -9.30
CA PHE A 131 -22.52 28.79 -10.37
C PHE A 131 -23.50 27.60 -10.33
N GLN A 132 -22.99 26.37 -10.30
CA GLN A 132 -23.80 25.15 -10.23
C GLN A 132 -24.66 25.08 -8.97
N SER A 133 -24.19 25.62 -7.83
CA SER A 133 -24.97 25.59 -6.58
C SER A 133 -26.31 26.33 -6.69
N ARG A 134 -26.37 27.37 -7.54
CA ARG A 134 -27.58 28.15 -7.84
C ARG A 134 -28.50 27.44 -8.83
N LEU A 135 -27.99 26.43 -9.52
CA LEU A 135 -28.72 25.61 -10.49
C LEU A 135 -29.28 24.34 -9.87
N TYR A 136 -28.93 23.94 -8.65
CA TYR A 136 -29.46 22.72 -8.07
C TYR A 136 -30.93 22.86 -7.65
N ASN A 137 -31.68 21.76 -7.74
CA ASN A 137 -33.03 21.68 -7.16
C ASN A 137 -32.92 21.72 -5.63
N GLU A 138 -34.07 21.89 -4.99
CA GLU A 138 -34.17 21.69 -3.54
C GLU A 138 -33.52 20.35 -3.15
N HIS A 139 -32.65 20.39 -2.14
CA HIS A 139 -31.86 19.26 -1.65
C HIS A 139 -30.79 18.68 -2.58
N GLU A 140 -30.74 19.01 -3.87
CA GLU A 140 -29.84 18.34 -4.84
C GLU A 140 -28.34 18.58 -4.55
N ALA A 141 -27.96 19.82 -4.22
CA ALA A 141 -26.58 20.14 -3.83
C ALA A 141 -26.13 19.35 -2.61
N LYS A 142 -26.98 19.35 -1.56
CA LYS A 142 -26.69 18.72 -0.27
C LYS A 142 -26.72 17.20 -0.37
N ALA A 143 -27.61 16.65 -1.21
CA ALA A 143 -27.68 15.24 -1.51
C ALA A 143 -26.37 14.74 -2.16
N ILE A 144 -25.87 15.42 -3.18
CA ILE A 144 -24.62 15.04 -3.85
C ILE A 144 -23.42 15.09 -2.88
N GLU A 145 -23.32 16.15 -2.07
CA GLU A 145 -22.28 16.28 -1.05
C GLU A 145 -22.35 15.13 -0.02
N ASN A 146 -23.53 14.90 0.58
CA ASN A 146 -23.71 13.85 1.59
C ASN A 146 -23.46 12.44 1.03
N VAL A 147 -23.73 12.21 -0.26
CA VAL A 147 -23.52 10.90 -0.89
C VAL A 147 -22.04 10.55 -0.98
N SER A 148 -21.16 11.53 -1.24
CA SER A 148 -19.72 11.29 -1.24
C SER A 148 -19.20 10.92 0.15
N GLU A 149 -19.70 11.59 1.19
CA GLU A 149 -19.36 11.25 2.59
C GLU A 149 -19.89 9.87 2.98
N GLU A 150 -21.14 9.57 2.62
CA GLU A 150 -21.80 8.29 2.94
C GLU A 150 -21.17 7.11 2.19
N GLU A 151 -20.75 7.30 0.94
CA GLU A 151 -19.99 6.29 0.22
C GLU A 151 -18.68 5.97 0.94
N GLY A 152 -17.90 7.00 1.30
CA GLY A 152 -16.66 6.81 2.04
C GLY A 152 -16.89 5.99 3.30
N ARG A 153 -17.90 6.37 4.09
CA ARG A 153 -18.31 5.63 5.28
C ARG A 153 -18.68 4.18 4.99
N CYS A 154 -19.47 3.92 3.95
CA CYS A 154 -19.87 2.55 3.60
C CYS A 154 -18.69 1.70 3.11
N ILE A 155 -17.73 2.30 2.39
CA ILE A 155 -16.47 1.63 2.01
C ILE A 155 -15.66 1.30 3.26
N ASP A 156 -15.54 2.26 4.19
CA ASP A 156 -14.82 2.06 5.45
C ASP A 156 -15.44 0.94 6.28
N ASP A 157 -16.77 0.92 6.43
CA ASP A 157 -17.51 -0.16 7.12
C ASP A 157 -17.26 -1.53 6.45
N MET A 158 -17.34 -1.59 5.10
CA MET A 158 -17.09 -2.83 4.35
C MET A 158 -15.66 -3.32 4.53
N GLN A 159 -14.68 -2.40 4.51
CA GLN A 159 -13.28 -2.71 4.75
C GLN A 159 -13.07 -3.20 6.19
N GLU A 160 -13.74 -2.61 7.17
CA GLU A 160 -13.65 -3.05 8.57
C GLU A 160 -14.20 -4.47 8.75
N ASP A 161 -15.34 -4.80 8.12
CA ASP A 161 -15.93 -6.14 8.12
C ASP A 161 -15.02 -7.16 7.41
N GLU A 162 -14.44 -6.80 6.26
CA GLU A 162 -13.48 -7.64 5.53
C GLU A 162 -12.23 -7.90 6.38
N ASP A 163 -11.66 -6.84 6.97
CA ASP A 163 -10.48 -6.96 7.81
C ASP A 163 -10.76 -7.79 9.08
N GLN A 164 -11.95 -7.68 9.65
CA GLN A 164 -12.36 -8.47 10.82
C GLN A 164 -12.50 -9.94 10.44
N THR A 165 -13.10 -10.23 9.29
CA THR A 165 -13.19 -11.60 8.74
C THR A 165 -11.80 -12.17 8.48
N GLU A 166 -10.89 -11.36 7.93
CA GLU A 166 -9.52 -11.76 7.66
C GLU A 166 -8.76 -12.07 8.97
N LEU A 167 -8.95 -11.24 9.99
CA LEU A 167 -8.37 -11.43 11.32
C LEU A 167 -8.89 -12.71 11.97
N GLU A 168 -10.18 -12.98 11.91
CA GLU A 168 -10.77 -14.22 12.41
C GLU A 168 -10.20 -15.44 11.70
N ARG A 169 -10.05 -15.38 10.37
CA ARG A 169 -9.39 -16.44 9.59
C ARG A 169 -7.93 -16.64 10.04
N MET A 170 -7.17 -15.57 10.24
CA MET A 170 -5.78 -15.67 10.72
C MET A 170 -5.71 -16.26 12.14
N ILE A 171 -6.64 -15.91 13.04
CA ILE A 171 -6.71 -16.51 14.39
C ILE A 171 -7.06 -18.01 14.31
N GLN A 172 -7.89 -18.43 13.36
CA GLN A 172 -8.31 -19.82 13.24
C GLN A 172 -7.31 -20.72 12.50
N GLU A 173 -6.71 -20.21 11.42
CA GLU A 173 -5.94 -20.99 10.45
C GLU A 173 -4.46 -20.60 10.37
N GLY A 174 -4.12 -19.41 10.89
CA GLY A 174 -2.78 -18.84 10.81
C GLY A 174 -1.78 -19.50 11.75
N GLN A 175 -0.52 -19.11 11.59
CA GLN A 175 0.57 -19.58 12.44
C GLN A 175 0.40 -19.07 13.88
N LEU A 176 0.67 -19.92 14.88
CA LEU A 176 0.51 -19.56 16.30
C LEU A 176 1.29 -18.30 16.69
N TRP A 177 2.46 -18.10 16.08
CA TRP A 177 3.27 -16.91 16.37
C TRP A 177 2.65 -15.62 15.82
N LEU A 178 1.80 -15.67 14.78
CA LEU A 178 1.06 -14.50 14.29
C LEU A 178 0.03 -14.03 15.30
N GLN A 179 -0.65 -14.97 15.96
CA GLN A 179 -1.57 -14.65 17.06
C GLN A 179 -0.83 -13.99 18.21
N LYS A 180 0.31 -14.57 18.60
CA LYS A 180 1.18 -14.01 19.64
C LYS A 180 1.72 -12.62 19.26
N LEU A 181 2.12 -12.43 18.01
CA LEU A 181 2.56 -11.13 17.51
C LEU A 181 1.42 -10.11 17.60
N TRP A 182 0.23 -10.48 17.16
CA TRP A 182 -0.95 -9.62 17.22
C TRP A 182 -1.28 -9.19 18.66
N GLU A 183 -1.23 -10.13 19.60
CA GLU A 183 -1.38 -9.88 21.03
C GLU A 183 -0.26 -9.01 21.60
N GLU A 184 0.99 -9.15 21.16
CA GLU A 184 2.10 -8.32 21.66
C GLU A 184 2.03 -6.88 21.12
N TYR A 185 1.59 -6.70 19.86
CA TYR A 185 1.75 -5.45 19.13
C TYR A 185 0.47 -4.58 19.11
N HIS A 186 -0.70 -5.13 19.47
CA HIS A 186 -1.97 -4.40 19.67
C HIS A 186 -2.30 -3.38 18.55
N ARG A 187 -1.89 -3.64 17.30
CA ARG A 187 -2.05 -2.77 16.11
C ARG A 187 -1.18 -1.50 16.06
N GLU A 188 -0.29 -1.28 17.00
CA GLU A 188 0.46 0.00 17.09
C GLU A 188 1.96 -0.16 16.89
N LYS A 189 2.52 -1.32 17.21
CA LYS A 189 3.96 -1.53 17.04
C LYS A 189 4.26 -2.02 15.63
N LEU A 190 5.32 -1.50 15.05
CA LEU A 190 5.90 -2.01 13.80
C LEU A 190 6.78 -3.21 14.12
N TRP A 191 6.86 -4.19 13.23
CA TRP A 191 7.70 -5.37 13.42
C TRP A 191 8.49 -5.66 12.16
N ASP A 192 9.82 -5.74 12.26
CA ASP A 192 10.67 -6.10 11.12
C ASP A 192 12.17 -6.18 11.50
N TYR A 193 13.02 -6.18 10.46
CA TYR A 193 14.44 -5.98 10.46
C TYR A 193 14.83 -4.58 9.97
N ALA A 194 15.96 -4.08 10.42
CA ALA A 194 16.61 -2.98 9.72
C ALA A 194 17.38 -3.51 8.50
N ILE A 195 17.35 -2.79 7.37
CA ILE A 195 18.11 -3.17 6.16
C ILE A 195 19.11 -2.09 5.79
N PHE A 196 20.32 -2.52 5.47
CA PHE A 196 21.31 -1.69 4.78
C PHE A 196 21.30 -2.08 3.29
N GLU A 197 21.12 -1.11 2.41
CA GLU A 197 21.11 -1.32 0.96
C GLU A 197 22.38 -0.75 0.36
N ASN A 198 23.07 -1.52 -0.50
CA ASN A 198 24.22 -0.99 -1.22
C ASN A 198 23.73 0.06 -2.25
N PRO A 199 24.12 1.34 -2.12
CA PRO A 199 23.67 2.43 -2.98
C PRO A 199 24.23 2.33 -4.41
N GLU A 200 25.40 1.72 -4.61
CA GLU A 200 26.00 1.57 -5.94
C GLU A 200 25.13 0.69 -6.83
N TRP A 201 24.55 -0.36 -6.26
CA TRP A 201 23.71 -1.29 -7.03
C TRP A 201 22.54 -0.58 -7.73
N LYS A 202 21.86 0.31 -7.01
CA LYS A 202 20.74 1.10 -7.53
C LYS A 202 21.18 2.09 -8.61
N VAL A 203 22.36 2.69 -8.44
CA VAL A 203 22.92 3.65 -9.40
C VAL A 203 23.41 2.96 -10.67
N GLU A 204 24.06 1.81 -10.55
CA GLU A 204 24.60 1.04 -11.67
C GLU A 204 23.51 0.38 -12.52
N ASN A 205 22.38 -0.02 -11.91
CA ASN A 205 21.37 -0.86 -12.56
C ASN A 205 19.93 -0.40 -12.28
N PRO A 206 19.54 0.82 -12.68
CA PRO A 206 18.21 1.38 -12.36
C PRO A 206 17.05 0.52 -12.90
N ASP A 207 17.17 -0.03 -14.11
CA ASP A 207 16.13 -0.88 -14.71
C ASP A 207 16.01 -2.24 -13.99
N ILE A 208 17.15 -2.79 -13.56
CA ILE A 208 17.18 -4.06 -12.81
C ILE A 208 16.66 -3.84 -11.38
N TRP A 209 16.87 -2.65 -10.82
CA TRP A 209 16.35 -2.28 -9.50
C TRP A 209 14.82 -2.25 -9.46
N GLU A 210 14.16 -1.64 -10.44
CA GLU A 210 12.68 -1.67 -10.51
C GLU A 210 12.16 -3.12 -10.63
N PHE A 211 12.85 -3.96 -11.40
CA PHE A 211 12.52 -5.38 -11.52
C PHE A 211 12.74 -6.14 -10.20
N TYR A 212 13.82 -5.83 -9.47
CA TYR A 212 14.10 -6.36 -8.14
C TYR A 212 12.99 -5.99 -7.15
N GLU A 213 12.62 -4.71 -7.05
CA GLU A 213 11.59 -4.23 -6.12
C GLU A 213 10.28 -4.98 -6.34
N ARG A 214 9.81 -5.03 -7.59
CA ARG A 214 8.55 -5.72 -7.94
C ARG A 214 8.55 -7.19 -7.56
N LYS A 215 9.68 -7.87 -7.78
CA LYS A 215 9.80 -9.31 -7.56
C LYS A 215 10.01 -9.66 -6.08
N SER A 216 10.76 -8.83 -5.37
CA SER A 216 10.92 -8.92 -3.91
C SER A 216 9.58 -8.67 -3.21
N GLU A 217 8.83 -7.63 -3.62
CA GLU A 217 7.50 -7.34 -3.10
C GLU A 217 6.53 -8.50 -3.35
N TYR A 218 6.49 -9.02 -4.58
CA TYR A 218 5.68 -10.19 -4.90
C TYR A 218 6.06 -11.41 -4.04
N SER A 219 7.36 -11.66 -3.84
CA SER A 219 7.83 -12.74 -2.98
C SER A 219 7.39 -12.54 -1.53
N GLY A 220 7.46 -11.32 -1.01
CA GLY A 220 6.98 -10.97 0.33
C GLY A 220 5.48 -11.21 0.51
N ARG A 221 4.66 -10.67 -0.40
CA ARG A 221 3.19 -10.87 -0.41
C ARG A 221 2.80 -12.34 -0.45
N MET A 222 3.50 -13.14 -1.26
CA MET A 222 3.23 -14.57 -1.35
C MET A 222 3.64 -15.31 -0.07
N ALA A 223 4.73 -14.90 0.59
CA ALA A 223 5.11 -15.45 1.88
C ALA A 223 4.06 -15.08 2.96
N PHE A 224 3.57 -13.84 2.99
CA PHE A 224 2.50 -13.43 3.92
C PHE A 224 1.22 -14.24 3.71
N SER A 225 0.84 -14.45 2.45
CA SER A 225 -0.28 -15.31 2.09
C SER A 225 -0.08 -16.76 2.54
N ALA A 226 1.16 -17.25 2.57
CA ALA A 226 1.50 -18.61 2.97
C ALA A 226 1.24 -18.90 4.44
N ILE A 227 1.54 -17.91 5.29
CA ILE A 227 1.34 -17.99 6.75
C ILE A 227 -0.07 -17.56 7.17
N VAL A 228 -0.94 -17.29 6.19
CA VAL A 228 -2.31 -16.77 6.40
C VAL A 228 -2.27 -15.44 7.17
N SER A 229 -1.27 -14.61 6.87
CA SER A 229 -1.20 -13.24 7.40
C SER A 229 -2.35 -12.42 6.86
N THR A 230 -2.80 -11.46 7.65
CA THR A 230 -3.77 -10.46 7.21
C THR A 230 -3.08 -9.28 6.55
N ILE A 231 -3.83 -8.52 5.73
CA ILE A 231 -3.40 -7.20 5.25
C ILE A 231 -3.01 -6.30 6.44
N LYS A 232 -3.70 -6.45 7.58
CA LYS A 232 -3.38 -5.72 8.82
C LYS A 232 -2.00 -6.06 9.37
N ILE A 233 -1.62 -7.34 9.46
CA ILE A 233 -0.27 -7.71 9.92
C ILE A 233 0.80 -7.30 8.91
N GLU A 234 0.53 -7.46 7.61
CA GLU A 234 1.43 -7.01 6.55
C GLU A 234 1.62 -5.48 6.60
N SER A 235 0.55 -4.71 6.88
CA SER A 235 0.62 -3.24 6.92
C SER A 235 1.50 -2.68 8.05
N ILE A 236 1.74 -3.47 9.10
CA ILE A 236 2.63 -3.11 10.22
C ILE A 236 4.02 -3.75 10.09
N TYR A 237 4.26 -4.50 9.01
CA TYR A 237 5.58 -4.98 8.62
C TYR A 237 6.29 -3.88 7.83
N LEU A 238 7.47 -3.46 8.27
CA LEU A 238 8.19 -2.33 7.68
C LEU A 238 9.69 -2.55 7.74
N VAL A 239 10.35 -2.69 6.59
CA VAL A 239 11.81 -2.87 6.49
C VAL A 239 12.46 -1.50 6.30
N PRO A 240 12.83 -0.73 7.36
CA PRO A 240 13.41 0.59 7.17
C PRO A 240 14.79 0.47 6.54
N SER A 241 14.94 1.08 5.36
CA SER A 241 16.25 1.28 4.73
C SER A 241 17.06 2.27 5.57
N LEU A 242 18.20 1.83 6.05
CA LEU A 242 19.16 2.61 6.83
C LEU A 242 20.20 3.21 5.89
N ASP A 243 20.44 4.50 6.04
CA ASP A 243 21.46 5.22 5.27
C ASP A 243 22.83 4.59 5.50
N TRP A 244 23.60 4.38 4.42
CA TRP A 244 25.03 4.15 4.53
C TRP A 244 25.75 5.42 4.96
N SER A 245 26.71 5.30 5.89
CA SER A 245 27.63 6.41 6.12
C SER A 245 28.39 6.69 4.82
N SER A 246 28.40 7.94 4.36
CA SER A 246 29.05 8.38 3.11
C SER A 246 30.58 8.22 3.07
N LYS A 247 31.15 7.56 4.08
CA LYS A 247 32.60 7.34 4.26
C LYS A 247 33.07 5.96 3.81
N VAL A 248 32.16 5.04 3.51
CA VAL A 248 32.50 3.68 3.04
C VAL A 248 32.65 3.74 1.52
N SER A 249 33.84 3.47 1.01
CA SER A 249 34.12 3.47 -0.43
C SER A 249 33.86 2.08 -0.98
N THR A 250 32.88 1.92 -1.85
CA THR A 250 32.34 0.58 -2.15
C THR A 250 32.85 -0.07 -3.44
N GLU A 251 33.52 0.69 -4.30
CA GLU A 251 34.06 0.19 -5.57
C GLU A 251 35.18 -0.87 -5.43
N ASP A 252 35.88 -0.98 -4.28
CA ASP A 252 37.03 -1.91 -4.09
C ASP A 252 37.15 -2.53 -2.68
N GLU A 253 36.19 -2.25 -1.79
CA GLU A 253 36.24 -2.77 -0.42
C GLU A 253 35.76 -4.22 -0.35
N SER A 254 36.51 -5.07 0.36
CA SER A 254 36.08 -6.45 0.57
C SER A 254 34.80 -6.50 1.41
N PHE A 255 33.96 -7.50 1.17
CA PHE A 255 32.71 -7.72 1.91
C PHE A 255 32.89 -7.60 3.44
N SER A 256 33.99 -8.11 3.99
CA SER A 256 34.33 -8.01 5.42
C SER A 256 34.62 -6.58 5.89
N VAL A 257 35.16 -5.71 5.05
CA VAL A 257 35.37 -4.28 5.38
C VAL A 257 34.02 -3.59 5.48
N ILE A 258 33.16 -3.77 4.48
CA ILE A 258 31.81 -3.20 4.45
C ILE A 258 31.02 -3.63 5.69
N LEU A 259 31.00 -4.94 6.00
CA LEU A 259 30.29 -5.45 7.17
C LEU A 259 30.78 -4.83 8.49
N ARG A 260 32.09 -4.58 8.65
CA ARG A 260 32.61 -3.94 9.86
C ARG A 260 32.10 -2.52 10.06
N GLU A 261 31.91 -1.77 8.98
CA GLU A 261 31.32 -0.43 9.07
C GLU A 261 29.82 -0.50 9.34
N LEU A 262 29.09 -1.43 8.69
CA LEU A 262 27.68 -1.66 8.97
C LEU A 262 27.44 -2.09 10.43
N TRP A 263 28.28 -2.96 10.98
CA TRP A 263 28.24 -3.34 12.41
C TRP A 263 28.37 -2.13 13.33
N LYS A 264 29.37 -1.27 13.11
CA LYS A 264 29.56 -0.06 13.92
C LYS A 264 28.33 0.84 13.83
N GLN A 265 27.81 1.02 12.64
CA GLN A 265 26.65 1.88 12.41
C GLN A 265 25.37 1.33 13.05
N PHE A 266 25.10 0.03 12.90
CA PHE A 266 23.96 -0.61 13.53
C PHE A 266 24.04 -0.57 15.06
N LYS A 267 25.23 -0.88 15.63
CA LYS A 267 25.47 -0.76 17.09
C LYS A 267 25.22 0.67 17.57
N TYR A 268 25.66 1.67 16.80
CA TYR A 268 25.39 3.08 17.10
C TYR A 268 23.88 3.36 17.10
N LEU A 269 23.15 2.99 16.05
CA LEU A 269 21.71 3.23 15.94
C LEU A 269 20.91 2.52 17.04
N ARG A 270 21.34 1.32 17.46
CA ARG A 270 20.70 0.57 18.54
C ARG A 270 20.75 1.30 19.88
N LEU A 271 21.82 2.05 20.16
CA LEU A 271 21.95 2.81 21.41
C LEU A 271 20.91 3.94 21.54
N TYR A 272 20.37 4.40 20.42
CA TYR A 272 19.36 5.45 20.37
C TYR A 272 18.05 4.84 19.88
N SER A 273 17.30 4.17 20.75
CA SER A 273 15.96 3.68 20.38
C SER A 273 14.95 4.84 20.42
N LEU A 274 14.28 5.13 19.31
CA LEU A 274 13.23 6.15 19.28
C LEU A 274 11.94 5.59 19.89
N LYS A 275 11.56 6.08 21.07
CA LYS A 275 10.20 5.92 21.59
C LYS A 275 9.29 6.88 20.83
N LYS A 276 8.73 6.46 19.70
CA LYS A 276 7.75 7.28 18.97
C LYS A 276 6.38 7.12 19.64
N ASN A 277 5.70 8.24 19.87
CA ASN A 277 4.27 8.25 20.17
C ASN A 277 3.53 7.96 18.86
N THR A 278 2.91 6.79 18.76
CA THR A 278 2.40 6.18 17.52
C THR A 278 1.16 6.87 16.91
N THR A 279 0.68 7.97 17.49
CA THR A 279 -0.66 8.50 17.18
C THR A 279 -0.78 9.31 15.88
N GLU A 280 0.32 9.59 15.17
CA GLU A 280 0.32 10.41 13.93
C GLU A 280 0.55 9.61 12.63
N PHE A 281 0.60 8.28 12.67
CA PHE A 281 0.99 7.44 11.50
C PHE A 281 -0.17 6.96 10.60
N ALA A 282 -1.28 7.70 10.55
CA ALA A 282 -2.33 7.38 9.59
C ALA A 282 -1.88 7.71 8.14
N PHE A 283 -1.46 6.69 7.40
CA PHE A 283 -1.56 6.56 5.94
C PHE A 283 -0.72 7.46 5.00
N ASP A 284 0.46 7.93 5.40
CA ASP A 284 1.42 8.49 4.42
C ASP A 284 2.73 7.70 4.36
N ILE A 285 2.66 6.51 3.75
CA ILE A 285 3.79 5.60 3.46
C ILE A 285 4.85 6.31 2.61
N GLY A 286 4.47 7.29 1.77
CA GLY A 286 5.40 8.07 0.95
C GLY A 286 6.31 9.01 1.75
N SER A 287 5.85 9.46 2.93
CA SER A 287 6.60 10.37 3.80
C SER A 287 7.57 9.68 4.79
N LEU A 288 7.41 8.37 4.99
CA LEU A 288 8.20 7.56 5.94
C LEU A 288 9.65 7.30 5.48
N GLN A 289 9.97 7.52 4.21
CA GLN A 289 11.35 7.52 3.69
C GLN A 289 12.19 8.74 4.14
N LYS A 290 11.61 9.64 4.95
CA LYS A 290 12.34 10.79 5.52
C LYS A 290 13.28 10.29 6.63
N ARG A 291 14.44 9.78 6.18
CA ARG A 291 15.68 9.37 6.88
C ARG A 291 15.63 9.42 8.40
N PHE A 292 15.62 8.24 9.02
CA PHE A 292 15.79 8.07 10.46
C PHE A 292 17.22 8.45 10.86
N THR A 293 17.46 9.71 11.19
CA THR A 293 18.81 10.19 11.55
C THR A 293 19.20 9.90 12.99
N GLU A 294 18.27 9.46 13.85
CA GLU A 294 18.46 9.47 15.31
C GLU A 294 18.24 8.12 16.01
N GLY A 295 17.99 7.02 15.30
CA GLY A 295 17.77 5.75 16.00
C GLY A 295 17.05 4.62 15.27
N LEU A 296 17.05 3.44 15.89
CA LEU A 296 16.15 2.34 15.49
C LEU A 296 14.73 2.58 16.03
N ILE A 297 13.74 2.24 15.21
CA ILE A 297 12.32 2.32 15.56
C ILE A 297 11.99 1.20 16.55
N GLU A 298 11.09 1.46 17.51
CA GLU A 298 10.58 0.42 18.39
C GLU A 298 9.93 -0.73 17.60
N GLY A 299 10.26 -1.96 17.98
CA GLY A 299 9.76 -3.18 17.35
C GLY A 299 10.60 -3.73 16.19
N ILE A 300 11.60 -2.96 15.72
CA ILE A 300 12.64 -3.51 14.83
C ILE A 300 13.59 -4.41 15.63
N LEU A 301 13.90 -5.59 15.09
CA LEU A 301 14.83 -6.54 15.69
C LEU A 301 16.21 -5.92 15.87
N GLN A 302 16.74 -6.02 17.09
CA GLN A 302 18.02 -5.40 17.50
C GLN A 302 19.18 -6.39 17.55
N ASN A 303 18.90 -7.67 17.33
CA ASN A 303 19.82 -8.80 17.42
C ASN A 303 20.20 -9.37 16.05
N VAL A 304 19.77 -8.72 14.97
CA VAL A 304 20.09 -9.03 13.58
C VAL A 304 19.77 -7.81 12.71
N PHE A 305 20.50 -7.62 11.61
CA PHE A 305 20.07 -6.72 10.53
C PHE A 305 20.30 -7.37 9.16
N LEU A 306 19.64 -6.83 8.14
CA LEU A 306 19.74 -7.30 6.77
C LEU A 306 20.76 -6.46 5.99
N TYR A 307 21.44 -7.11 5.05
CA TYR A 307 22.31 -6.43 4.10
C TYR A 307 21.98 -6.87 2.67
N LEU A 308 21.59 -5.91 1.84
CA LEU A 308 21.32 -6.10 0.41
C LEU A 308 22.53 -5.65 -0.41
N ASP A 309 23.36 -6.62 -0.80
CA ASP A 309 24.45 -6.43 -1.75
C ASP A 309 24.02 -6.81 -3.18
N ARG A 310 24.94 -6.62 -4.14
CA ARG A 310 24.74 -7.03 -5.54
C ARG A 310 24.34 -8.50 -5.67
N ASN A 311 24.98 -9.40 -4.92
CA ASN A 311 24.72 -10.84 -5.07
C ASN A 311 23.33 -11.23 -4.57
N ALA A 312 22.90 -10.67 -3.45
CA ALA A 312 21.56 -10.85 -2.92
C ALA A 312 20.51 -10.29 -3.90
N ALA A 313 20.72 -9.11 -4.47
CA ALA A 313 19.82 -8.55 -5.46
C ALA A 313 19.78 -9.37 -6.76
N GLU A 314 20.93 -9.84 -7.23
CA GLU A 314 21.03 -10.74 -8.38
C GLU A 314 20.38 -12.09 -8.13
N SER A 315 20.35 -12.57 -6.88
CA SER A 315 19.63 -13.80 -6.52
C SER A 315 18.14 -13.72 -6.86
N VAL A 316 17.54 -12.54 -6.72
CA VAL A 316 16.13 -12.30 -7.04
C VAL A 316 15.95 -12.06 -8.54
N THR A 317 16.81 -11.26 -9.17
CA THR A 317 16.59 -10.82 -10.55
C THR A 317 16.98 -11.87 -11.59
N LYS A 318 18.01 -12.69 -11.32
CA LYS A 318 18.54 -13.68 -12.27
C LYS A 318 17.89 -15.06 -12.15
N ASN A 319 17.33 -15.42 -10.99
CA ASN A 319 16.73 -16.73 -10.79
C ASN A 319 15.22 -16.70 -11.00
N HIS A 320 14.63 -17.83 -11.38
CA HIS A 320 13.16 -17.92 -11.52
C HIS A 320 12.49 -18.40 -10.24
N PHE A 321 13.13 -19.26 -9.44
CA PHE A 321 12.46 -19.89 -8.31
C PHE A 321 12.64 -19.09 -7.02
N ALA A 322 11.56 -18.93 -6.26
CA ALA A 322 11.59 -18.23 -4.98
C ALA A 322 12.59 -18.82 -3.97
N ASN A 323 12.84 -20.13 -4.07
CA ASN A 323 13.84 -20.82 -3.24
C ASN A 323 15.27 -20.32 -3.46
N ASP A 324 15.54 -19.70 -4.61
CA ASP A 324 16.85 -19.14 -4.93
C ASP A 324 17.01 -17.70 -4.42
N PHE A 325 15.94 -17.07 -3.91
CA PHE A 325 15.98 -15.68 -3.45
C PHE A 325 16.45 -15.64 -2.01
N TRP A 326 17.51 -14.88 -1.75
CA TRP A 326 18.08 -14.77 -0.42
C TRP A 326 18.62 -13.36 -0.16
N ILE A 327 18.78 -13.05 1.13
CA ILE A 327 19.45 -11.84 1.62
C ILE A 327 20.50 -12.21 2.66
N TRP A 328 21.50 -11.35 2.85
CA TRP A 328 22.43 -11.50 3.97
C TRP A 328 21.75 -11.07 5.26
N THR A 329 21.90 -11.89 6.29
CA THR A 329 21.55 -11.53 7.66
C THR A 329 22.82 -11.52 8.49
N VAL A 330 22.98 -10.47 9.27
CA VAL A 330 24.25 -10.11 9.90
C VAL A 330 24.06 -10.08 11.41
N ASP A 331 24.99 -10.74 12.10
CA ASP A 331 25.03 -10.83 13.56
C ASP A 331 25.71 -9.59 14.14
N PRO A 332 24.97 -8.67 14.78
CA PRO A 332 25.56 -7.46 15.32
C PRO A 332 26.52 -7.73 16.47
N GLU A 333 26.40 -8.87 17.17
CA GLU A 333 27.25 -9.20 18.32
C GLU A 333 28.48 -10.03 17.94
N TYR A 334 28.66 -10.36 16.67
CA TYR A 334 29.84 -11.11 16.24
C TYR A 334 31.13 -10.33 16.50
N GLU A 335 32.05 -10.98 17.20
CA GLU A 335 33.42 -10.53 17.40
C GLU A 335 34.35 -11.52 16.69
N GLU A 336 35.32 -11.00 15.95
CA GLU A 336 36.30 -11.80 15.20
C GLU A 336 37.34 -12.35 16.19
N ASP A 337 36.90 -13.25 17.07
CA ASP A 337 37.76 -13.93 18.04
C ASP A 337 38.60 -14.99 17.31
N GLY A 338 39.91 -14.98 17.59
CA GLY A 338 40.89 -15.81 16.89
C GLY A 338 40.51 -17.30 16.84
N GLU A 339 40.65 -17.87 15.64
CA GLU A 339 40.45 -19.29 15.30
C GLU A 339 39.10 -19.91 15.71
N ASP A 340 37.96 -19.29 15.36
CA ASP A 340 36.69 -20.04 15.33
C ASP A 340 36.76 -21.15 14.25
N GLN A 341 36.98 -22.38 14.70
CA GLN A 341 37.05 -23.58 13.84
C GLN A 341 35.73 -23.89 13.12
N SER A 342 34.62 -23.25 13.49
CA SER A 342 33.33 -23.49 12.85
C SER A 342 33.22 -22.93 11.44
N GLY A 343 34.00 -21.91 11.09
CA GLY A 343 33.90 -21.22 9.80
C GLY A 343 32.75 -20.18 9.71
N TYR A 344 31.99 -19.96 10.80
CA TYR A 344 31.00 -18.89 10.88
C TYR A 344 31.69 -17.51 10.94
N LYS A 345 31.23 -16.57 10.11
CA LYS A 345 31.86 -15.25 9.91
C LYS A 345 31.00 -14.08 10.40
N GLY A 346 30.01 -14.35 11.26
CA GLY A 346 29.07 -13.32 11.74
C GLY A 346 27.95 -12.96 10.76
N TYR A 347 27.74 -13.78 9.73
CA TYR A 347 26.65 -13.59 8.78
C TYR A 347 26.24 -14.92 8.15
N LEU A 348 25.01 -14.97 7.66
CA LEU A 348 24.44 -16.09 6.91
C LEU A 348 23.50 -15.60 5.81
N ARG A 349 23.16 -16.48 4.87
CA ARG A 349 22.09 -16.22 3.92
C ARG A 349 20.78 -16.70 4.51
N VAL A 350 19.70 -15.98 4.27
CA VAL A 350 18.34 -16.39 4.62
C VAL A 350 17.48 -16.25 3.38
N ARG A 351 16.65 -17.27 3.09
CA ARG A 351 15.71 -17.17 1.98
C ARG A 351 14.69 -16.07 2.26
N LEU A 352 14.34 -15.26 1.24
CA LEU A 352 13.44 -14.11 1.44
C LEU A 352 12.10 -14.51 2.08
N GLN A 353 11.53 -15.64 1.65
CA GLN A 353 10.27 -16.16 2.19
C GLN A 353 10.34 -16.57 3.66
N GLN A 354 11.53 -16.86 4.19
CA GLN A 354 11.72 -17.28 5.58
C GLN A 354 12.02 -16.10 6.50
N LEU A 355 12.30 -14.92 5.95
CA LEU A 355 12.46 -13.69 6.73
C LEU A 355 11.21 -13.39 7.54
N ILE A 356 10.02 -13.62 7.02
CA ILE A 356 8.78 -13.32 7.75
C ILE A 356 8.25 -14.51 8.57
N HIS A 357 8.94 -15.65 8.57
CA HIS A 357 8.47 -16.89 9.20
C HIS A 357 9.54 -17.48 10.12
N ASN A 358 10.16 -18.60 9.73
CA ASN A 358 11.08 -19.36 10.58
C ASN A 358 12.23 -18.50 11.10
N PHE A 359 12.78 -17.61 10.28
CA PHE A 359 13.88 -16.74 10.70
C PHE A 359 13.37 -15.66 11.66
N TYR A 360 12.22 -15.03 11.38
CA TYR A 360 11.62 -14.06 12.30
C TYR A 360 11.34 -14.67 13.66
N VAL A 361 10.68 -15.82 13.69
CA VAL A 361 10.34 -16.52 14.94
C VAL A 361 11.60 -16.85 15.74
N ALA A 362 12.63 -17.39 15.06
CA ALA A 362 13.90 -17.71 15.68
C ALA A 362 14.58 -16.48 16.29
N ARG A 363 14.49 -15.31 15.64
CA ARG A 363 15.13 -14.08 16.10
C ARG A 363 14.31 -13.28 17.10
N HIS A 364 12.99 -13.30 17.03
CA HIS A 364 12.13 -12.53 17.92
C HIS A 364 11.91 -13.25 19.26
N TRP A 365 11.57 -14.54 19.25
CA TRP A 365 11.24 -15.28 20.48
C TRP A 365 12.33 -16.25 20.96
N HIS A 366 13.15 -16.81 20.06
CA HIS A 366 14.11 -17.86 20.40
C HIS A 366 15.57 -17.42 20.36
N ALA A 367 15.84 -16.12 20.33
CA ALA A 367 17.20 -15.59 20.17
C ALA A 367 18.19 -16.01 21.28
N ASN A 368 17.67 -16.29 22.48
CA ASN A 368 18.46 -16.75 23.63
C ASN A 368 18.69 -18.27 23.63
N GLU A 369 17.91 -19.00 22.84
CA GLU A 369 17.95 -20.47 22.74
C GLU A 369 18.73 -20.91 21.50
N VAL A 370 18.62 -20.15 20.42
CA VAL A 370 19.23 -20.44 19.12
C VAL A 370 20.04 -19.23 18.67
N SER A 371 21.35 -19.42 18.58
CA SER A 371 22.26 -18.38 18.09
C SER A 371 22.20 -18.26 16.56
N LEU A 372 22.66 -17.13 16.01
CA LEU A 372 22.80 -16.99 14.56
C LEU A 372 23.81 -18.00 13.97
N LYS A 373 24.78 -18.45 14.77
CA LYS A 373 25.71 -19.53 14.41
C LYS A 373 24.98 -20.87 14.24
N ASP A 374 24.03 -21.20 15.11
CA ASP A 374 23.21 -22.42 14.97
C ASP A 374 22.35 -22.37 13.70
N LEU A 375 21.74 -21.20 13.43
CA LEU A 375 21.00 -20.96 12.20
C LEU A 375 21.91 -21.07 10.96
N TRP A 376 23.15 -20.61 11.04
CA TRP A 376 24.14 -20.75 9.97
C TRP A 376 24.51 -22.22 9.73
N VAL A 377 24.69 -23.02 10.78
CA VAL A 377 24.93 -24.47 10.66
C VAL A 377 23.73 -25.15 9.98
N ALA A 378 22.51 -24.78 10.33
CA ALA A 378 21.31 -25.28 9.65
C ALA A 378 21.26 -24.85 8.18
N ALA A 379 21.62 -23.59 7.87
CA ALA A 379 21.70 -23.07 6.51
C ALA A 379 22.68 -23.87 5.62
N GLN A 380 23.76 -24.42 6.19
CA GLN A 380 24.71 -25.25 5.43
C GLN A 380 24.11 -26.56 4.92
N LYS A 381 22.97 -26.99 5.46
CA LYS A 381 22.26 -28.19 5.01
C LYS A 381 21.38 -27.93 3.78
N ASP A 382 21.12 -26.67 3.44
CA ASP A 382 20.35 -26.31 2.25
C ASP A 382 21.13 -26.64 0.96
N PRO A 383 20.62 -27.56 0.12
CA PRO A 383 21.35 -28.01 -1.07
C PRO A 383 21.43 -26.96 -2.20
N TYR A 384 20.67 -25.87 -2.14
CA TYR A 384 20.58 -24.92 -3.25
C TYR A 384 21.61 -23.80 -3.15
N ASN A 385 21.54 -22.99 -2.09
CA ASN A 385 22.35 -21.78 -1.95
C ASN A 385 22.94 -21.60 -0.55
N GLN A 386 22.87 -22.64 0.30
CA GLN A 386 23.31 -22.63 1.69
C GLN A 386 22.62 -21.51 2.50
N SER A 387 21.33 -21.29 2.25
CA SER A 387 20.53 -20.32 2.98
C SER A 387 19.71 -20.98 4.06
N PHE A 388 19.46 -20.25 5.14
CA PHE A 388 18.60 -20.71 6.20
C PHE A 388 17.16 -20.86 5.67
N VAL A 389 16.57 -22.02 5.98
CA VAL A 389 15.18 -22.35 5.69
C VAL A 389 14.40 -22.61 6.97
N SER A 390 14.90 -23.56 7.77
CA SER A 390 14.34 -23.99 9.03
C SER A 390 15.43 -24.60 9.91
N LEU A 391 15.14 -24.82 11.18
CA LEU A 391 15.92 -25.70 12.05
C LEU A 391 15.53 -27.18 11.87
N ASP A 392 14.36 -27.44 11.30
CA ASP A 392 13.90 -28.79 10.99
C ASP A 392 14.52 -29.30 9.68
N GLU A 393 15.22 -30.43 9.75
CA GLU A 393 15.87 -31.05 8.61
C GLU A 393 14.88 -31.49 7.52
N GLU A 394 13.68 -31.92 7.89
CA GLU A 394 12.66 -32.32 6.91
C GLU A 394 12.18 -31.12 6.09
N GLU A 395 12.05 -29.96 6.71
CA GLU A 395 11.67 -28.71 6.03
C GLU A 395 12.81 -28.18 5.15
N ILE A 396 14.07 -28.32 5.57
CA ILE A 396 15.24 -27.94 4.77
C ILE A 396 15.32 -28.80 3.49
N LEU A 397 15.06 -30.10 3.63
CA LEU A 397 15.17 -31.08 2.53
C LEU A 397 13.88 -31.22 1.72
N GLY A 398 12.76 -30.65 2.20
CA GLY A 398 11.46 -30.65 1.55
C GLY A 398 11.53 -30.09 0.13
N GLN A 399 11.29 -30.95 -0.85
CA GLN A 399 11.32 -30.59 -2.27
C GLN A 399 9.96 -30.01 -2.71
N ASP A 400 9.64 -28.78 -2.31
CA ASP A 400 8.65 -28.00 -3.05
C ASP A 400 9.36 -27.17 -4.11
N SER A 401 9.47 -27.78 -5.29
CA SER A 401 10.03 -27.20 -6.52
C SER A 401 9.04 -26.31 -7.27
N THR A 402 7.94 -25.93 -6.62
CA THR A 402 6.94 -25.05 -7.21
C THR A 402 7.45 -23.62 -7.26
N TRP A 403 6.99 -22.86 -8.26
CA TRP A 403 7.16 -21.41 -8.34
C TRP A 403 6.57 -20.67 -7.11
N GLU A 404 5.67 -21.34 -6.38
CA GLU A 404 4.85 -20.74 -5.34
C GLU A 404 5.58 -20.77 -3.99
N VAL A 405 6.11 -19.60 -3.60
CA VAL A 405 6.59 -19.25 -2.25
C VAL A 405 5.73 -19.83 -1.13
N ALA A 406 4.42 -19.94 -1.36
CA ALA A 406 3.46 -20.38 -0.36
C ALA A 406 3.55 -21.85 0.06
N THR A 407 4.11 -22.73 -0.77
CA THR A 407 4.22 -24.16 -0.41
C THR A 407 5.37 -24.39 0.57
N ALA A 408 6.49 -23.68 0.38
CA ALA A 408 7.70 -23.80 1.20
C ALA A 408 7.56 -23.32 2.66
N VAL A 409 6.47 -22.63 3.00
CA VAL A 409 6.19 -22.13 4.35
C VAL A 409 5.08 -22.95 5.05
N ARG A 410 4.32 -23.78 4.32
CA ARG A 410 3.12 -24.48 4.82
C ARG A 410 3.38 -25.78 5.60
N SER A 411 4.63 -26.14 5.88
CA SER A 411 5.01 -27.52 6.24
C SER A 411 4.39 -28.09 7.52
N LYS A 412 3.72 -27.34 8.41
CA LYS A 412 3.25 -27.90 9.69
C LYS A 412 1.85 -27.57 10.22
N ASN A 413 0.97 -26.87 9.48
CA ASN A 413 -0.42 -26.67 9.95
C ASN A 413 -1.36 -27.86 9.70
N ARG A 414 -0.82 -29.06 9.43
CA ARG A 414 -1.59 -30.30 9.26
C ARG A 414 -1.11 -31.35 10.24
N ASP A 415 -1.45 -31.19 11.52
CA ASP A 415 -1.69 -32.29 12.46
C ASP A 415 -2.54 -31.82 13.65
#